data_AF-A0A2H5VKL2-F1
#
_entry.id   AF-A0A2H5VKL2-F1
#
_cell.length_a   1.000
_cell.length_b   1.000
_cell.length_c   1.000
_cell.angle_alpha   90.00
_cell.angle_beta   90.00
_cell.angle_gamma   90.00
#
_symmetry.space_group_name_H-M   'P 1'
#
loop_
_entity.id
_entity.type
_entity.pdbx_description
1 polymer ?
#
loop_
_entity_poly.entity_id
_entity_poly.type
_entity_poly.pdbx_seq_one_letter_code
_entity_poly.pdbx_strand_id
1 'polypeptide(L)'
;MARVREHVRAIEREIMEEFPEWPQWKRRARRGGMIALALGLGGIALAQLLGWLAQQAEMRRQQERARVIQLISPVSEVREEVVEFVWRPSPIADHYVVELSDVQYRLIWRSPPVKEVELRLPEAVRRGLQRGERYLWQVRGFDAQGNEVADSSFEEILILR
;
A
#
# COMPACT_ATOMS: atom_id res chain seq x y z
N MET A 1 57.56 -29.25 -4.45
CA MET A 1 56.18 -29.78 -4.54
C MET A 1 56.03 -31.24 -4.08
N ALA A 2 56.99 -32.15 -4.33
CA ALA A 2 56.90 -33.55 -3.91
C ALA A 2 57.08 -33.76 -2.38
N ARG A 3 58.08 -33.10 -1.78
CA ARG A 3 58.45 -33.24 -0.36
C ARG A 3 57.35 -32.82 0.63
N VAL A 4 56.51 -31.85 0.26
CA VAL A 4 55.36 -31.40 1.07
C VAL A 4 54.25 -32.45 1.10
N ARG A 5 54.00 -33.12 -0.04
CA ARG A 5 52.98 -34.19 -0.12
C ARG A 5 53.36 -35.42 0.72
N GLU A 6 54.65 -35.71 0.83
CA GLU A 6 55.13 -36.82 1.67
C GLU A 6 55.01 -36.49 3.16
N HIS A 7 55.34 -35.26 3.57
CA HIS A 7 55.16 -34.82 4.95
C HIS A 7 53.70 -34.85 5.37
N VAL A 8 52.79 -34.41 4.51
CA VAL A 8 51.34 -34.47 4.80
C VAL A 8 50.88 -35.92 4.98
N ARG A 9 51.34 -36.85 4.13
CA ARG A 9 50.98 -38.29 4.24
C ARG A 9 51.63 -39.01 5.42
N ALA A 10 52.75 -38.49 5.94
CA ALA A 10 53.39 -39.03 7.14
C ALA A 10 52.59 -38.62 8.38
N ILE A 11 52.26 -37.33 8.48
CA ILE A 11 51.43 -36.77 9.56
C ILE A 11 50.05 -37.44 9.58
N GLU A 12 49.45 -37.66 8.40
CA GLU A 12 48.13 -38.30 8.29
C GLU A 12 48.14 -39.80 8.69
N ARG A 13 49.29 -40.48 8.56
CA ARG A 13 49.47 -41.86 9.03
C ARG A 13 49.72 -41.94 10.52
N GLU A 14 50.57 -41.07 11.06
CA GLU A 14 50.84 -40.98 12.50
C GLU A 14 49.54 -40.68 13.27
N ILE A 15 48.75 -39.73 12.78
CA ILE A 15 47.45 -39.37 13.37
C ILE A 15 46.45 -40.53 13.31
N MET A 16 46.51 -41.41 12.29
CA MET A 16 45.63 -42.58 12.19
C MET A 16 46.09 -43.76 13.05
N GLU A 17 47.40 -43.94 13.23
CA GLU A 17 47.95 -44.99 14.09
C GLU A 17 47.81 -44.66 15.58
N GLU A 18 47.92 -43.39 15.94
CA GLU A 18 47.86 -42.93 17.34
C GLU A 18 46.43 -42.82 17.88
N PHE A 19 45.41 -42.79 17.00
CA PHE A 19 43.99 -42.71 17.36
C PHE A 19 43.12 -43.69 16.55
N PRO A 20 43.24 -45.01 16.77
CA PRO A 20 42.55 -46.06 15.98
C PRO A 20 41.01 -46.00 16.12
N GLU A 21 40.51 -45.43 17.21
CA GLU A 21 39.07 -45.29 17.51
C GLU A 21 38.57 -43.85 17.32
N TRP A 22 38.92 -43.26 16.17
CA TRP A 22 38.45 -41.95 15.76
C TRP A 22 36.95 -41.78 16.01
N PRO A 23 36.51 -40.87 16.91
CA PRO A 23 35.36 -41.20 17.74
C PRO A 23 34.05 -41.16 16.97
N GLN A 24 33.30 -42.26 16.97
CA GLN A 24 31.99 -42.34 16.30
C GLN A 24 30.99 -41.29 16.81
N TRP A 25 31.15 -40.81 18.05
CA TRP A 25 30.37 -39.71 18.61
C TRP A 25 30.57 -38.40 17.84
N LYS A 26 31.76 -38.13 17.25
CA LYS A 26 31.99 -36.94 16.40
C LYS A 26 31.17 -36.98 15.10
N ARG A 27 30.86 -38.17 14.57
CA ARG A 27 29.97 -38.30 13.38
C ARG A 27 28.51 -38.06 13.74
N ARG A 28 28.03 -38.57 14.89
CA ARG A 28 26.69 -38.27 15.40
C ARG A 28 26.54 -36.80 15.81
N ALA A 29 27.55 -36.22 16.45
CA ALA A 29 27.60 -34.80 16.80
C ALA A 29 27.62 -33.89 15.55
N ARG A 30 28.36 -34.24 14.49
CA ARG A 30 28.29 -33.52 13.21
C ARG A 30 26.90 -33.62 12.58
N ARG A 31 26.27 -34.79 12.56
CA ARG A 31 24.91 -34.96 12.02
C ARG A 31 23.86 -34.19 12.83
N GLY A 32 23.90 -34.26 14.17
CA GLY A 32 23.01 -33.49 15.05
C GLY A 32 23.21 -31.99 14.93
N GLY A 33 24.48 -31.53 14.87
CA GLY A 33 24.82 -30.12 14.65
C GLY A 33 24.35 -29.62 13.28
N MET A 34 24.49 -30.42 12.21
CA MET A 34 23.99 -30.07 10.88
C MET A 34 22.47 -29.98 10.83
N ILE A 35 21.75 -30.87 11.52
CA ILE A 35 20.28 -30.82 11.60
C ILE A 35 19.83 -29.57 12.37
N ALA A 36 20.45 -29.27 13.51
CA ALA A 36 20.13 -28.06 14.28
C ALA A 36 20.39 -26.79 13.46
N LEU A 37 21.48 -26.77 12.68
CA LEU A 37 21.82 -25.64 11.82
C LEU A 37 20.84 -25.50 10.64
N ALA A 38 20.42 -26.62 10.04
CA ALA A 38 19.39 -26.63 8.99
C ALA A 38 18.02 -26.17 9.52
N LEU A 39 17.62 -26.60 10.71
CA LEU A 39 16.39 -26.14 11.36
C LEU A 39 16.45 -24.65 11.74
N GLY A 40 17.60 -24.17 12.23
CA GLY A 40 17.82 -22.77 12.52
C GLY A 40 17.72 -21.89 11.26
N LEU A 41 18.40 -22.28 10.19
CA LEU A 41 18.32 -21.58 8.90
C LEU A 41 16.92 -21.66 8.29
N GLY A 42 16.25 -22.82 8.39
CA GLY A 42 14.87 -23.00 7.95
C GLY A 42 13.89 -22.11 8.71
N GLY A 43 14.06 -21.98 10.03
CA GLY A 43 13.25 -21.07 10.86
C GLY A 43 13.46 -19.61 10.49
N ILE A 44 14.71 -19.18 10.25
CA ILE A 44 15.02 -17.81 9.82
C ILE A 44 14.44 -17.53 8.43
N ALA A 45 14.61 -18.45 7.47
CA ALA A 45 14.07 -18.31 6.13
C ALA A 45 12.52 -18.23 6.14
N LEU A 46 11.88 -19.07 6.97
CA LEU A 46 10.42 -19.04 7.15
C LEU A 46 9.95 -17.73 7.78
N ALA A 47 10.65 -17.21 8.79
CA ALA A 47 10.33 -15.93 9.41
C ALA A 47 10.45 -14.76 8.40
N GLN A 48 11.49 -14.76 7.57
CA GLN A 48 11.63 -13.74 6.50
C GLN A 48 10.51 -13.83 5.46
N LEU A 49 10.15 -15.04 5.04
CA LEU A 49 9.06 -15.26 4.07
C LEU A 49 7.71 -14.76 4.63
N LEU A 50 7.40 -15.09 5.88
CA LEU A 50 6.17 -14.62 6.55
C LEU A 50 6.17 -13.11 6.73
N GLY A 51 7.30 -12.51 7.08
CA GLY A 51 7.46 -11.05 7.18
C GLY A 51 7.23 -10.34 5.84
N TRP A 52 7.80 -10.88 4.76
CA TRP A 52 7.58 -10.34 3.40
C TRP A 52 6.11 -10.44 2.97
N LEU A 53 5.45 -11.57 3.24
CA LEU A 53 4.01 -11.73 2.97
C LEU A 53 3.15 -10.75 3.77
N ALA A 54 3.49 -10.52 5.05
CA ALA A 54 2.80 -9.56 5.89
C ALA A 54 2.97 -8.12 5.37
N GLN A 55 4.18 -7.74 4.96
CA GLN A 55 4.46 -6.42 4.36
C GLN A 55 3.68 -6.21 3.05
N GLN A 56 3.61 -7.23 2.19
CA GLN A 56 2.81 -7.13 0.97
C GLN A 56 1.32 -6.93 1.28
N ALA A 57 0.78 -7.64 2.28
CA ALA A 57 -0.61 -7.47 2.68
C ALA A 57 -0.88 -6.06 3.21
N GLU A 58 0.04 -5.49 3.97
CA GLU A 58 -0.08 -4.13 4.49
C GLU A 58 -0.04 -3.07 3.39
N MET A 59 0.90 -3.19 2.44
CA MET A 59 0.99 -2.29 1.28
C MET A 59 -0.28 -2.31 0.43
N ARG A 60 -0.87 -3.50 0.22
CA ARG A 60 -2.16 -3.62 -0.50
C ARG A 60 -3.28 -2.90 0.24
N ARG A 61 -3.39 -3.07 1.55
CA ARG A 61 -4.40 -2.35 2.37
C ARG A 61 -4.20 -0.84 2.34
N GLN A 62 -2.96 -0.37 2.39
CA GLN A 62 -2.67 1.06 2.27
C GLN A 62 -3.07 1.60 0.90
N GLN A 63 -2.76 0.87 -0.17
CA GLN A 63 -3.20 1.23 -1.51
C GLN A 63 -4.73 1.25 -1.62
N GLU A 64 -5.43 0.24 -1.11
CA GLU A 64 -6.90 0.20 -1.10
C GLU A 64 -7.50 1.39 -0.35
N ARG A 65 -6.94 1.77 0.80
CA ARG A 65 -7.38 2.96 1.54
C ARG A 65 -7.10 4.25 0.78
N ALA A 66 -5.99 4.32 0.06
CA ALA A 66 -5.63 5.48 -0.74
C ALA A 66 -6.54 5.67 -1.97
N ARG A 67 -7.23 4.61 -2.42
CA ARG A 67 -8.23 4.69 -3.50
C ARG A 67 -9.54 5.35 -3.07
N VAL A 68 -9.79 5.48 -1.76
CA VAL A 68 -11.03 6.10 -1.26
C VAL A 68 -10.76 7.53 -0.86
N ILE A 69 -11.35 8.48 -1.59
CA ILE A 69 -11.31 9.90 -1.28
C ILE A 69 -12.41 10.20 -0.26
N GLN A 70 -12.03 10.85 0.85
CA GLN A 70 -12.98 11.24 1.90
C GLN A 70 -13.43 12.68 1.67
N LEU A 71 -14.74 12.88 1.55
CA LEU A 71 -15.35 14.20 1.43
C LEU A 71 -15.48 14.83 2.82
N ILE A 72 -15.19 16.13 2.91
CA ILE A 72 -15.20 16.89 4.18
C ILE A 72 -16.37 17.88 4.19
N SER A 73 -16.57 18.60 3.10
CA SER A 73 -17.60 19.65 3.00
C SER A 73 -18.01 19.86 1.54
N PRO A 74 -19.27 20.22 1.26
CA PRO A 74 -20.38 20.27 2.20
C PRO A 74 -20.94 18.89 2.52
N VAL A 75 -21.49 18.74 3.73
CA VAL A 75 -22.19 17.53 4.19
C VAL A 75 -23.64 17.88 4.52
N SER A 76 -24.59 17.16 3.95
CA SER A 76 -26.03 17.35 4.15
C SER A 76 -26.59 18.71 3.71
N GLU A 77 -26.48 19.79 4.50
CA GLU A 77 -27.16 21.06 4.21
C GLU A 77 -26.17 22.15 3.76
N VAL A 78 -26.53 22.88 2.70
CA VAL A 78 -25.79 24.05 2.23
C VAL A 78 -26.63 25.29 2.44
N ARG A 79 -26.24 26.10 3.43
CA ARG A 79 -26.94 27.35 3.81
C ARG A 79 -26.20 28.58 3.34
N GLU A 80 -24.91 28.43 3.06
CA GLU A 80 -24.01 29.48 2.64
C GLU A 80 -24.31 29.92 1.21
N GLU A 81 -24.09 31.20 0.94
CA GLU A 81 -24.12 31.67 -0.43
C GLU A 81 -23.01 31.02 -1.25
N VAL A 82 -21.82 30.77 -0.70
CA VAL A 82 -20.70 30.14 -1.40
C VAL A 82 -20.72 28.65 -1.14
N VAL A 83 -20.68 27.83 -2.20
CA VAL A 83 -20.54 26.38 -2.09
C VAL A 83 -19.09 26.03 -2.34
N GLU A 84 -18.40 25.55 -1.30
CA GLU A 84 -17.00 25.14 -1.37
C GLU A 84 -16.89 23.65 -1.05
N PHE A 85 -16.40 22.89 -2.03
CA PHE A 85 -16.12 21.48 -1.92
C PHE A 85 -14.73 21.30 -1.30
N VAL A 86 -14.63 20.45 -0.29
CA VAL A 86 -13.38 20.15 0.41
C VAL A 86 -13.29 18.65 0.63
N TRP A 87 -12.12 18.07 0.37
CA TRP A 87 -11.87 16.63 0.54
C TRP A 87 -10.48 16.36 1.11
N ARG A 88 -10.23 15.13 1.57
CA ARG A 88 -8.87 14.72 1.94
C ARG A 88 -8.04 14.38 0.71
N PRO A 89 -6.75 14.79 0.68
CA PRO A 89 -5.85 14.37 -0.39
C PRO A 89 -5.67 12.86 -0.40
N SER A 90 -5.69 12.28 -1.60
CA SER A 90 -5.23 10.92 -1.85
C SER A 90 -3.74 10.91 -2.18
N PRO A 91 -2.91 10.06 -1.54
CA PRO A 91 -1.47 10.03 -1.79
C PRO A 91 -1.11 9.43 -3.15
N ILE A 92 -2.08 8.89 -3.89
CA ILE A 92 -1.88 8.26 -5.20
C ILE A 92 -2.42 9.12 -6.36
N ALA A 93 -3.09 10.24 -6.08
CA ALA A 93 -3.62 11.16 -7.09
C ALA A 93 -2.68 12.37 -7.29
N ASP A 94 -2.43 12.72 -8.55
CA ASP A 94 -1.72 13.95 -8.96
C ASP A 94 -2.69 15.15 -9.08
N HIS A 95 -3.94 14.90 -9.50
CA HIS A 95 -4.98 15.91 -9.62
C HIS A 95 -6.38 15.33 -9.39
N TYR A 96 -7.36 16.21 -9.25
CA TYR A 96 -8.74 15.88 -8.93
C TYR A 96 -9.72 16.52 -9.92
N VAL A 97 -10.89 15.90 -10.03
CA VAL A 97 -12.06 16.44 -10.70
C VAL A 97 -13.25 16.32 -9.76
N VAL A 98 -13.99 17.41 -9.61
CA VAL A 98 -15.24 17.46 -8.84
C VAL A 98 -16.42 17.38 -9.82
N GLU A 99 -17.37 16.51 -9.53
CA GLU A 99 -18.59 16.36 -10.32
C GLU A 99 -19.82 16.64 -9.43
N LEU A 100 -20.79 17.34 -10.00
CA LEU A 100 -22.08 17.65 -9.38
C LEU A 100 -23.18 17.14 -10.31
N SER A 101 -24.13 16.41 -9.74
CA SER A 101 -25.23 15.75 -10.45
C SER A 101 -26.55 15.98 -9.72
N ASP A 102 -27.67 15.75 -10.41
CA ASP A 102 -28.97 15.60 -9.74
C ASP A 102 -29.08 14.25 -9.02
N VAL A 103 -30.19 14.03 -8.30
CA VAL A 103 -30.47 12.77 -7.60
C VAL A 103 -30.76 11.59 -8.54
N GLN A 104 -30.91 11.85 -9.84
CA GLN A 104 -31.00 10.83 -10.90
C GLN A 104 -29.64 10.56 -11.57
N TYR A 105 -28.54 11.01 -10.95
CA TYR A 105 -27.16 10.86 -11.43
C TYR A 105 -26.89 11.54 -12.78
N ARG A 106 -27.69 12.51 -13.19
CA ARG A 106 -27.40 13.31 -14.40
C ARG A 106 -26.42 14.40 -14.05
N LEU A 107 -25.30 14.42 -14.78
CA LEU A 107 -24.25 15.40 -14.60
C LEU A 107 -24.77 16.81 -14.87
N ILE A 108 -24.69 17.67 -13.87
CA ILE A 108 -25.00 19.11 -13.95
C ILE A 108 -23.72 19.88 -14.27
N TRP A 109 -22.63 19.51 -13.60
CA TRP A 109 -21.37 20.23 -13.73
C TRP A 109 -20.16 19.34 -13.41
N ARG A 110 -19.04 19.63 -14.07
CA ARG A 110 -17.75 18.98 -13.87
C ARG A 110 -16.66 20.05 -13.86
N SER A 111 -15.76 19.96 -12.88
CA SER A 111 -14.62 20.88 -12.78
C SER A 111 -13.55 20.60 -13.85
N PRO A 112 -12.72 21.60 -14.19
CA PRO A 112 -11.40 21.29 -14.76
C PRO A 112 -10.55 20.50 -13.74
N PRO A 113 -9.47 19.85 -14.19
CA PRO A 113 -8.47 19.27 -13.29
C PRO A 113 -7.91 20.31 -12.32
N VAL A 114 -7.90 19.98 -11.02
CA VAL A 114 -7.33 20.83 -9.96
C VAL A 114 -6.33 20.05 -9.12
N LYS A 115 -5.31 20.74 -8.59
CA LYS A 115 -4.31 20.11 -7.71
C LYS A 115 -4.58 20.38 -6.23
N GLU A 116 -5.40 21.39 -5.97
CA GLU A 116 -5.92 21.75 -4.67
C GLU A 116 -6.89 20.68 -4.15
N VAL A 117 -7.12 20.69 -2.83
CA VAL A 117 -8.08 19.80 -2.14
C VAL A 117 -9.37 20.52 -1.77
N GLU A 118 -9.56 21.70 -2.32
CA GLU A 118 -10.73 22.54 -2.17
C GLU A 118 -11.10 23.18 -3.50
N LEU A 119 -12.39 23.37 -3.74
CA LEU A 119 -12.89 23.98 -4.96
C LEU A 119 -14.20 24.72 -4.69
N ARG A 120 -14.26 25.98 -5.11
CA ARG A 120 -15.49 26.77 -5.08
C ARG A 120 -16.34 26.52 -6.32
N LEU A 121 -17.61 26.21 -6.11
CA LEU A 121 -18.56 26.03 -7.19
C LEU A 121 -18.72 27.36 -7.96
N PRO A 122 -18.53 27.36 -9.30
CA PRO A 122 -18.65 28.57 -10.09
C PRO A 122 -20.04 29.20 -9.95
N GLU A 123 -20.08 30.53 -9.86
CA GLU A 123 -21.32 31.27 -9.62
C GLU A 123 -22.40 31.00 -10.67
N ALA A 124 -22.01 30.80 -11.93
CA ALA A 124 -22.95 30.47 -13.01
C ALA A 124 -23.70 29.15 -12.76
N VAL A 125 -22.99 28.13 -12.28
CA VAL A 125 -23.58 26.82 -11.94
C VAL A 125 -24.42 26.93 -10.69
N ARG A 126 -23.87 27.60 -9.68
CA ARG A 126 -24.50 27.87 -8.39
C ARG A 126 -25.87 28.54 -8.54
N ARG A 127 -26.03 29.48 -9.48
CA ARG A 127 -27.33 30.14 -9.74
C ARG A 127 -28.38 29.23 -10.38
N GLY A 128 -27.95 28.11 -10.98
CA GLY A 128 -28.85 27.09 -11.52
C GLY A 128 -29.36 26.11 -10.46
N LEU A 129 -28.77 26.08 -9.26
CA LEU A 129 -29.22 25.20 -8.17
C LEU A 129 -30.48 25.77 -7.52
N GLN A 130 -31.47 24.92 -7.34
CA GLN A 130 -32.77 25.28 -6.79
C GLN A 130 -32.77 25.10 -5.28
N ARG A 131 -33.36 26.07 -4.58
CA ARG A 131 -33.57 26.00 -3.13
C ARG A 131 -34.60 24.92 -2.80
N GLY A 132 -34.32 24.12 -1.79
CA GLY A 132 -35.12 22.96 -1.38
C GLY A 132 -34.80 21.68 -2.14
N GLU A 133 -33.96 21.76 -3.18
CA GLU A 133 -33.58 20.61 -3.99
C GLU A 133 -32.29 19.95 -3.52
N ARG A 134 -32.17 18.66 -3.85
CA ARG A 134 -31.04 17.80 -3.53
C ARG A 134 -30.15 17.58 -4.74
N TYR A 135 -28.86 17.49 -4.47
CA TYR A 135 -27.83 17.23 -5.46
C TYR A 135 -26.83 16.23 -4.92
N LEU A 136 -26.14 15.54 -5.83
CA LEU A 136 -25.08 14.59 -5.50
C LEU A 136 -23.76 15.16 -5.97
N TRP A 137 -22.74 15.15 -5.12
CA TRP A 137 -21.39 15.52 -5.53
C TRP A 137 -20.39 14.43 -5.20
N GLN A 138 -19.33 14.36 -6.00
CA GLN A 138 -18.24 13.42 -5.82
C GLN A 138 -16.91 14.01 -6.29
N VAL A 139 -15.81 13.40 -5.84
CA VAL A 139 -14.45 13.74 -6.24
C VAL A 139 -13.77 12.51 -6.80
N ARG A 140 -13.14 12.68 -7.95
CA ARG A 140 -12.35 11.63 -8.63
C ARG A 140 -10.90 12.09 -8.73
N GLY A 141 -9.98 11.23 -8.30
CA GLY A 141 -8.54 11.46 -8.30
C GLY A 141 -7.86 10.71 -9.43
N PHE A 142 -6.94 11.39 -10.10
CA PHE A 142 -6.25 10.90 -11.29
C PHE A 142 -4.74 10.95 -11.10
N ASP A 143 -4.02 9.99 -11.67
CA ASP A 143 -2.55 10.02 -11.74
C ASP A 143 -2.04 11.00 -12.81
N ALA A 144 -0.72 11.16 -12.90
CA ALA A 144 -0.09 12.05 -13.88
C ALA A 144 -0.29 11.60 -15.34
N GLN A 145 -0.71 10.35 -15.56
CA GLN A 145 -1.02 9.79 -16.87
C GLN A 145 -2.51 9.96 -17.23
N GLY A 146 -3.33 10.48 -16.31
CA GLY A 146 -4.76 10.69 -16.50
C GLY A 146 -5.61 9.45 -16.23
N ASN A 147 -5.06 8.40 -15.60
CA ASN A 147 -5.86 7.27 -15.15
C ASN A 147 -6.53 7.62 -13.83
N GLU A 148 -7.79 7.22 -13.67
CA GLU A 148 -8.46 7.29 -12.38
C GLU A 148 -7.85 6.27 -11.41
N VAL A 149 -7.43 6.75 -10.26
CA VAL A 149 -6.73 5.97 -9.23
C VAL A 149 -7.40 6.04 -7.88
N ALA A 150 -8.30 6.99 -7.67
CA ALA A 150 -9.08 7.13 -6.45
C ALA A 150 -10.42 7.81 -6.74
N ASP A 151 -11.44 7.51 -5.93
CA ASP A 151 -12.76 8.09 -6.03
C ASP A 151 -13.41 8.24 -4.65
N SER A 152 -14.37 9.15 -4.53
CA SER A 152 -15.26 9.22 -3.39
C SER A 152 -16.60 8.57 -3.73
N SER A 153 -17.31 8.11 -2.70
CA SER A 153 -18.75 7.91 -2.83
C SER A 153 -19.46 9.24 -3.09
N PHE A 154 -20.67 9.17 -3.66
CA PHE A 154 -21.52 10.34 -3.77
C PHE A 154 -21.96 10.82 -2.39
N GLU A 155 -21.87 12.14 -2.18
CA GLU A 155 -22.43 12.83 -1.02
C GLU A 155 -23.66 13.62 -1.47
N GLU A 156 -24.76 13.44 -0.75
CA GLU A 156 -26.02 14.17 -1.01
C GLU A 156 -26.02 15.49 -0.25
N ILE A 157 -26.37 16.57 -0.95
CA ILE A 157 -26.48 17.91 -0.39
C ILE A 157 -27.83 18.55 -0.71
N LEU A 158 -28.42 19.24 0.26
CA LEU A 158 -29.66 19.98 0.18
C LEU A 158 -29.35 21.48 0.18
N ILE A 159 -29.86 22.20 -0.83
CA ILE A 159 -29.63 23.64 -0.95
C ILE A 159 -30.71 24.40 -0.17
N LEU A 160 -30.34 25.17 0.85
CA LEU A 160 -31.31 25.87 1.72
C LEU A 160 -31.28 27.40 1.65
N ARG A 161 -30.24 27.96 1.04
CA ARG A 161 -30.04 29.40 0.82
C ARG A 161 -31.13 30.02 -0.07
#